data_AF-A0A8H4ZT60-F1
#
_entry.id   AF-A0A8H4ZT60-F1
#
_cell.length_a   1.000
_cell.length_b   1.000
_cell.length_c   1.000
_cell.angle_alpha   90.00
_cell.angle_beta   90.00
_cell.angle_gamma   90.00
#
_symmetry.space_group_name_H-M   'P 1'
#
loop_
_entity.id
_entity.type
_entity.pdbx_description
1 polymer ?
#
loop_
_entity_poly.entity_id
_entity_poly.type
_entity_poly.pdbx_seq_one_letter_code
_entity_poly.pdbx_strand_id
1 'polypeptide(L)' 'MNKTKHAVDPEETPDIVPKYPLTGKEAEEDYQKQLRLLEQQNKLRLEKAREEKPSNSSTQNTDRRT' A
#
# COMPACT_ATOMS: atom_id res chain seq x y z
N MET A 1 30.22 -3.72 -17.19
CA MET A 1 29.07 -2.81 -17.35
C MET A 1 27.93 -3.38 -16.54
N ASN A 2 27.75 -2.86 -15.33
CA ASN A 2 26.95 -3.50 -14.29
C ASN A 2 25.56 -2.85 -14.35
N LYS A 3 24.59 -3.52 -14.97
CA LYS A 3 23.20 -3.05 -15.02
C LYS A 3 22.52 -3.47 -13.72
N THR A 4 22.78 -2.74 -12.65
CA THR A 4 22.02 -2.86 -11.40
C THR A 4 20.59 -2.44 -11.74
N LYS A 5 19.67 -3.40 -11.81
CA LYS A 5 18.26 -3.12 -11.99
C LYS A 5 17.84 -2.33 -10.75
N HIS A 6 17.56 -1.04 -10.92
CA HIS A 6 16.90 -0.26 -9.87
C HIS A 6 15.62 -1.01 -9.53
N ALA A 7 15.62 -1.63 -8.35
CA ALA A 7 14.39 -2.07 -7.74
C ALA A 7 13.53 -0.80 -7.63
N VAL A 8 12.40 -0.80 -8.34
CA VAL A 8 11.37 0.20 -8.17
C VAL A 8 11.03 0.19 -6.69
N ASP A 9 11.34 1.27 -5.99
CA ASP A 9 11.04 1.40 -4.56
C ASP A 9 9.53 1.21 -4.41
N PRO A 10 9.05 0.24 -3.61
CA PRO A 10 7.61 -0.01 -3.47
C PRO A 10 6.86 1.18 -2.84
N GLU A 11 7.58 2.14 -2.24
CA GLU A 11 7.02 3.38 -1.67
C GLU A 11 7.06 4.56 -2.67
N GLU A 12 7.71 4.42 -3.83
CA GLU A 12 7.74 5.46 -4.86
C GLU A 12 6.40 5.43 -5.61
N THR A 13 5.43 6.21 -5.12
CA THR A 13 4.21 6.50 -5.88
C THR A 13 4.63 7.08 -7.23
N PRO A 14 4.38 6.39 -8.35
CA PRO A 14 4.71 6.93 -9.66
C PRO A 14 4.03 8.29 -9.80
N ASP A 15 4.75 9.28 -10.30
CA ASP A 15 4.20 10.60 -10.55
C ASP A 15 3.16 10.45 -11.69
N ILE A 16 1.89 10.22 -11.33
CA ILE A 16 0.77 10.09 -12.26
C ILE A 16 0.37 11.50 -12.70
N VAL A 17 1.33 12.23 -13.27
CA VAL A 17 1.02 13.46 -13.98
C VAL A 17 0.63 13.02 -15.39
N PRO A 18 -0.62 13.27 -15.83
CA PRO A 18 -0.99 12.95 -17.19
C PRO A 18 -0.08 13.71 -18.16
N LYS A 19 0.38 13.03 -19.21
CA LYS A 19 1.32 13.58 -20.22
C LYS A 19 0.82 14.88 -20.87
N TYR A 20 -0.50 15.08 -20.84
CA TYR A 20 -1.19 16.28 -21.30
C TYR A 20 -2.20 16.72 -20.23
N PRO A 21 -2.47 18.02 -20.12
CA PRO A 21 -3.51 18.51 -19.22
C PRO A 21 -4.84 17.89 -19.59
N LEU A 22 -5.49 17.26 -18.62
CA LEU A 22 -6.83 16.70 -18.78
C LEU A 22 -7.84 17.86 -18.87
N THR A 23 -8.89 17.68 -19.68
CA THR A 23 -10.06 18.55 -19.59
C THR A 23 -10.78 18.33 -18.25
N GLY A 24 -11.62 19.27 -17.82
CA GLY A 24 -12.29 19.17 -16.52
C GLY A 24 -13.11 17.89 -16.32
N LYS A 25 -13.70 17.34 -17.40
CA LYS A 25 -14.44 16.06 -17.34
C LYS A 25 -13.50 14.86 -17.23
N GLU A 26 -12.43 14.84 -18.02
CA GLU A 26 -11.45 13.76 -17.97
C GLU A 26 -10.70 13.74 -16.63
N ALA A 27 -10.44 14.90 -16.04
CA ALA A 27 -9.84 15.03 -14.73
C ALA A 27 -10.74 14.45 -13.62
N GLU A 28 -12.05 14.72 -13.69
CA GLU A 28 -13.01 14.14 -12.75
C GLU A 28 -13.09 12.62 -12.92
N GLU A 29 -13.19 12.12 -14.15
CA GLU A 29 -13.22 10.68 -14.43
C GLU A 29 -11.95 9.96 -13.97
N ASP A 30 -10.78 10.55 -14.21
CA ASP A 30 -9.50 10.00 -13.76
C ASP A 30 -9.40 10.01 -12.23
N TYR A 31 -9.81 11.10 -11.58
CA TYR A 31 -9.86 11.20 -10.13
C TYR A 31 -10.74 10.11 -9.50
N GLN A 32 -11.96 9.92 -10.02
CA GLN A 32 -12.87 8.86 -9.56
C GLN A 32 -12.30 7.45 -9.79
N LYS A 33 -11.49 7.26 -10.84
CA LYS A 33 -10.79 6.00 -11.10
C LYS A 33 -9.67 5.77 -10.08
N GLN A 34 -8.90 6.81 -9.76
CA GLN A 34 -7.83 6.75 -8.76
C GLN A 34 -8.40 6.41 -7.37
N LEU A 35 -9.51 7.01 -6.96
CA LEU A 35 -10.18 6.71 -5.69
C LEU A 35 -10.58 5.23 -5.59
N ARG A 36 -11.22 4.68 -6.63
CA ARG A 36 -11.63 3.26 -6.65
C ARG A 36 -10.44 2.30 -6.54
N LEU A 37 -9.32 2.62 -7.20
CA LEU A 37 -8.10 1.82 -7.09
C LEU A 37 -7.53 1.86 -5.67
N LEU A 38 -7.49 3.06 -5.06
CA LEU A 38 -7.00 3.24 -3.70
C LEU A 38 -7.87 2.49 -2.67
N GLU A 39 -9.18 2.55 -2.81
CA GLU A 39 -10.12 1.79 -1.98
C GLU A 39 -9.87 0.28 -2.06
N GLN A 40 -9.69 -0.25 -3.28
CA GLN A 40 -9.40 -1.67 -3.50
C GLN A 40 -8.07 -2.08 -2.85
N GLN A 41 -7.01 -1.28 -3.02
CA GLN A 41 -5.71 -1.54 -2.41
C GLN A 41 -5.77 -1.50 -0.89
N ASN A 42 -6.46 -0.51 -0.31
CA ASN A 42 -6.65 -0.39 1.12
C ASN A 42 -7.42 -1.58 1.70
N LYS A 43 -8.46 -2.05 1.01
CA LYS A 43 -9.21 -3.25 1.41
C LYS A 43 -8.30 -4.47 1.49
N LEU A 44 -7.49 -4.72 0.46
CA LEU A 44 -6.54 -5.83 0.43
C LEU A 44 -5.49 -5.73 1.55
N ARG A 45 -4.97 -4.52 1.82
CA ARG A 45 -4.03 -4.27 2.92
C ARG A 45 -4.66 -4.59 4.28
N LEU A 46 -5.90 -4.18 4.49
CA LEU A 46 -6.64 -4.43 5.74
C LEU A 46 -6.99 -5.90 5.93
N GLU A 47 -7.35 -6.62 4.86
CA GLU A 47 -7.62 -8.06 4.90
C GLU A 47 -6.34 -8.82 5.29
N LYS A 48 -5.21 -8.54 4.65
CA LYS A 48 -3.90 -9.12 5.03
C LYS A 48 -3.54 -8.80 6.48
N ALA A 49 -3.70 -7.55 6.92
CA ALA A 49 -3.40 -7.16 8.30
C ALA A 49 -4.31 -7.83 9.35
N ARG A 50 -5.52 -8.26 8.96
CA ARG A 50 -6.42 -9.05 9.83
C ARG A 50 -5.96 -10.50 9.92
N GLU A 51 -5.53 -11.09 8.81
CA GLU A 51 -5.00 -12.46 8.76
C GLU A 51 -3.65 -12.57 9.47
N GLU A 52 -2.80 -11.54 9.36
CA GLU A 52 -1.49 -11.43 9.99
C GLU A 52 -1.55 -10.98 11.46
N LYS A 53 -2.70 -11.01 12.13
CA LYS A 53 -2.74 -10.92 13.60
C LYS A 53 -2.40 -12.30 14.17
N PRO A 54 -1.13 -12.60 14.53
CA PRO A 54 -0.87 -13.79 15.28
C PRO A 54 -1.58 -13.66 16.63
N SER A 55 -2.26 -14.74 17.03
CA SER A 55 -2.66 -15.03 18.40
C SER A 55 -1.41 -15.25 19.27
N ASN A 56 -0.54 -14.24 19.36
CA ASN A 56 0.68 -14.26 20.17
C ASN A 56 0.58 -13.18 21.26
N SER A 57 -0.55 -13.11 21.96
CA SER A 57 -0.54 -12.66 23.35
C SER A 57 -0.18 -13.84 24.26
N SER A 58 0.90 -14.56 23.94
CA SER A 58 1.59 -15.40 24.92
C SER A 58 2.76 -14.59 25.44
N THR A 59 2.46 -13.51 26.15
CA THR A 59 3.42 -12.98 27.12
C THR A 59 3.29 -13.90 28.34
N GLN A 60 3.84 -15.12 28.25
CA GLN A 60 4.13 -15.90 29.43
C GLN A 60 5.21 -15.13 30.20
N ASN A 61 4.77 -14.26 31.11
CA ASN A 61 5.58 -13.84 32.25
C ASN A 61 5.85 -15.10 33.07
N THR A 62 6.92 -15.82 32.74
CA THR A 62 7.52 -16.78 33.66
C THR A 62 8.36 -15.98 34.63
N ASP A 63 7.68 -15.44 35.63
CA ASP A 63 8.29 -14.83 36.81
C ASP A 63 9.04 -15.94 37.57
N ARG A 64 10.28 -16.21 37.15
CA ARG A 64 11.21 -17.09 37.85
C ARG A 64 11.89 -16.30 38.95
N ARG A 65 11.18 -16.07 40.06
CA ARG A 65 11.81 -15.67 41.32
C ARG A 65 10.96 -16.10 42.53
N THR A 66 11.27 -17.29 43.06
CA THR A 66 11.48 -17.56 44.49
C THR A 66 12.05 -18.96 44.63
#